data_AF-A0A095AXA7-F1
#
_entry.id   AF-A0A095AXA7-F1
#
_cell.length_a   1.000
_cell.length_b   1.000
_cell.length_c   1.000
_cell.angle_alpha   90.00
_cell.angle_beta   90.00
_cell.angle_gamma   90.00
#
_symmetry.space_group_name_H-M   'P 1'
#
loop_
_entity.id
_entity.type
_entity.pdbx_description
1 polymer ?
#
loop_
_entity_poly.entity_id
_entity_poly.type
_entity_poly.pdbx_seq_one_letter_code
_entity_poly.pdbx_strand_id
1 'polypeptide(L)'
;MTKDILRTAIAAVIGIVVAFGLIWLAQYAGSEISPDVYDPDSGEVLIPIGSTIALIVGWFIGTFGGSWFAMRISAGTGAGWVVAGAVIGAALYRAVTLADAWWIMALGVAVPLVAVWLAQRAASIVTE
;
A
#
# COMPACT_ATOMS: atom_id res chain seq x y z
N MET A 1 29.86 3.63 -0.68
CA MET A 1 28.94 4.79 -0.76
C MET A 1 28.05 4.76 -2.00
N THR A 2 28.55 5.01 -3.23
CA THR A 2 27.68 5.06 -4.44
C THR A 2 27.01 3.72 -4.77
N LYS A 3 27.72 2.58 -4.58
CA LYS A 3 27.14 1.23 -4.72
C LYS A 3 26.01 0.97 -3.72
N ASP A 4 26.11 1.52 -2.50
CA ASP A 4 25.12 1.32 -1.43
C ASP A 4 23.86 2.16 -1.68
N ILE A 5 24.03 3.39 -2.20
CA ILE A 5 22.91 4.25 -2.62
C ILE A 5 22.16 3.61 -3.80
N LEU A 6 22.88 3.14 -4.82
CA LEU A 6 22.26 2.49 -5.98
C LEU A 6 21.50 1.22 -5.57
N ARG A 7 22.08 0.40 -4.70
CA ARG A 7 21.43 -0.79 -4.15
C ARG A 7 20.14 -0.42 -3.39
N THR A 8 20.18 0.63 -2.59
CA THR A 8 19.01 1.11 -1.82
C THR A 8 17.91 1.64 -2.74
N ALA A 9 18.28 2.38 -3.79
CA ALA A 9 17.32 2.88 -4.77
C ALA A 9 16.64 1.73 -5.54
N ILE A 10 17.42 0.75 -6.02
CA ILE A 10 16.88 -0.44 -6.70
C ILE A 10 15.99 -1.24 -5.75
N ALA A 11 16.40 -1.42 -4.48
CA ALA A 11 15.59 -2.09 -3.48
C ALA A 11 14.23 -1.41 -3.26
N ALA A 12 14.20 -0.07 -3.20
CA ALA A 12 12.96 0.69 -3.08
C ALA A 12 12.06 0.50 -4.31
N VAL A 13 12.62 0.56 -5.53
CA VAL A 13 11.85 0.32 -6.77
C VAL A 13 11.25 -1.07 -6.79
N ILE A 14 12.03 -2.10 -6.45
CA ILE A 14 11.54 -3.47 -6.39
C ILE A 14 10.45 -3.60 -5.31
N GLY A 15 10.64 -3.00 -4.13
CA GLY A 15 9.64 -2.98 -3.08
C GLY A 15 8.34 -2.30 -3.49
N ILE A 16 8.41 -1.21 -4.24
CA ILE A 16 7.26 -0.51 -4.83
C ILE A 16 6.51 -1.46 -5.77
N VAL A 17 7.21 -2.12 -6.70
CA VAL A 17 6.60 -3.08 -7.63
C VAL A 17 5.88 -4.19 -6.87
N VAL A 18 6.50 -4.76 -5.84
CA VAL A 18 5.87 -5.77 -4.98
C VAL A 18 4.65 -5.22 -4.26
N ALA A 19 4.74 -4.01 -3.67
CA ALA A 19 3.64 -3.40 -2.96
C ALA A 19 2.41 -3.19 -3.86
N PHE A 20 2.61 -2.59 -5.04
CA PHE A 20 1.52 -2.34 -5.97
C PHE A 20 0.98 -3.62 -6.60
N GLY A 21 1.81 -4.63 -6.83
CA GLY A 21 1.34 -5.95 -7.26
C GLY A 21 0.40 -6.60 -6.23
N LEU A 22 0.75 -6.53 -4.94
CA LEU A 22 -0.07 -7.06 -3.85
C LEU A 22 -1.38 -6.25 -3.66
N ILE A 23 -1.30 -4.92 -3.74
CA ILE A 23 -2.49 -4.06 -3.69
C ILE A 23 -3.43 -4.38 -4.86
N TRP A 24 -2.87 -4.55 -6.06
CA TRP A 24 -3.65 -4.89 -7.24
C TRP A 24 -4.36 -6.24 -7.09
N LEU A 25 -3.67 -7.27 -6.58
CA LEU A 25 -4.29 -8.57 -6.31
C LEU A 25 -5.43 -8.47 -5.28
N ALA A 26 -5.24 -7.73 -4.20
CA ALA A 26 -6.28 -7.53 -3.18
C ALA A 26 -7.49 -6.81 -3.77
N GLN A 27 -7.26 -5.77 -4.56
CA GLN A 27 -8.30 -5.01 -5.24
C GLN A 27 -9.07 -5.85 -6.25
N TYR A 28 -8.37 -6.63 -7.06
CA TYR A 28 -8.98 -7.54 -8.03
C TYR A 28 -9.90 -8.57 -7.33
N ALA A 29 -9.42 -9.19 -6.25
CA ALA A 29 -10.24 -10.10 -5.46
C ALA A 29 -11.46 -9.39 -4.85
N GLY A 30 -11.29 -8.16 -4.37
CA GLY A 30 -12.38 -7.34 -3.84
C GLY A 30 -13.45 -7.01 -4.87
N SER A 31 -13.06 -6.64 -6.09
CA SER A 31 -13.99 -6.30 -7.17
C SER A 31 -14.74 -7.52 -7.70
N GLU A 32 -14.12 -8.70 -7.68
CA GLU A 32 -14.77 -9.94 -8.13
C GLU A 32 -15.85 -10.40 -7.12
N ILE A 33 -15.55 -10.27 -5.81
CA ILE A 33 -16.48 -10.68 -4.75
C ILE A 33 -17.59 -9.65 -4.56
N SER A 34 -17.26 -8.37 -4.70
CA SER A 34 -18.15 -7.25 -4.39
C SER A 34 -18.04 -6.17 -5.47
N PRO A 35 -18.61 -6.40 -6.66
CA PRO A 35 -18.51 -5.50 -7.80
C PRO A 35 -19.28 -4.20 -7.56
N ASP A 36 -18.75 -3.11 -8.11
CA ASP A 36 -19.39 -1.79 -8.03
C ASP A 36 -20.73 -1.79 -8.78
N VAL A 37 -21.74 -1.16 -8.18
CA VAL A 37 -23.08 -1.07 -8.77
C VAL A 37 -23.37 0.38 -9.09
N TYR A 38 -23.67 0.65 -10.36
CA TYR A 38 -24.15 1.96 -10.78
C TYR A 38 -25.62 2.10 -10.40
N ASP A 39 -25.94 3.15 -9.65
CA ASP A 39 -27.32 3.49 -9.33
C ASP A 39 -27.84 4.49 -10.37
N PRO A 40 -28.79 4.08 -11.24
CA PRO A 40 -29.34 4.95 -12.27
C PRO A 40 -30.21 6.08 -11.72
N ASP A 41 -30.71 5.98 -10.48
CA ASP A 41 -31.60 7.00 -9.89
C ASP A 41 -30.81 8.16 -9.27
N SER A 42 -29.66 7.87 -8.65
CA SER A 42 -28.77 8.89 -8.08
C SER A 42 -27.65 9.33 -9.03
N GLY A 43 -27.33 8.51 -10.04
CA GLY A 43 -26.18 8.72 -10.92
C GLY A 43 -24.84 8.44 -10.23
N GLU A 44 -24.86 7.85 -9.04
CA GLU A 44 -23.67 7.55 -8.25
C GLU A 44 -23.19 6.12 -8.47
N VAL A 45 -21.87 5.92 -8.35
CA VAL A 45 -21.29 4.59 -8.26
C VAL A 45 -21.28 4.19 -6.78
N LEU A 46 -22.15 3.26 -6.39
CA LEU A 46 -22.15 2.70 -5.06
C LEU A 46 -20.95 1.77 -4.92
N ILE A 47 -19.96 2.21 -4.15
CA ILE A 47 -18.78 1.40 -3.81
C ILE A 47 -19.17 0.45 -2.67
N PRO A 48 -19.15 -0.87 -2.89
CA PRO A 48 -19.52 -1.81 -1.85
C PRO A 48 -18.55 -1.81 -0.66
N ILE A 49 -19.04 -2.25 0.49
CA ILE A 49 -18.22 -2.43 1.70
C ILE A 49 -17.10 -3.46 1.45
N GLY A 50 -17.38 -4.51 0.66
CA GLY A 50 -16.40 -5.56 0.34
C GLY A 50 -15.17 -5.01 -0.40
N SER A 51 -15.37 -4.19 -1.43
CA SER A 51 -14.26 -3.58 -2.19
C SER A 51 -13.49 -2.57 -1.34
N THR A 52 -14.17 -1.88 -0.41
CA THR A 52 -13.53 -0.99 0.56
C THR A 52 -12.63 -1.74 1.55
N ILE A 53 -13.09 -2.88 2.08
CA ILE A 53 -12.28 -3.73 2.96
C ILE A 53 -11.06 -4.27 2.21
N ALA A 54 -11.26 -4.75 0.98
CA ALA A 54 -10.19 -5.25 0.12
C ALA A 54 -9.13 -4.17 -0.17
N LEU A 55 -9.55 -2.92 -0.35
CA LEU A 55 -8.64 -1.78 -0.47
C LEU A 55 -7.76 -1.59 0.77
N ILE A 56 -8.38 -1.52 1.96
CA ILE A 56 -7.66 -1.30 3.22
C ILE A 56 -6.68 -2.46 3.51
N VAL A 57 -7.14 -3.69 3.29
CA VAL A 57 -6.30 -4.89 3.43
C VAL A 57 -5.16 -4.88 2.41
N GLY A 58 -5.44 -4.50 1.17
CA GLY A 58 -4.45 -4.35 0.12
C GLY A 58 -3.36 -3.34 0.48
N TRP A 59 -3.73 -2.16 1.00
CA TRP A 59 -2.76 -1.17 1.48
C TRP A 59 -1.86 -1.72 2.58
N PHE A 60 -2.44 -2.46 3.53
CA PHE A 60 -1.66 -3.06 4.60
C PHE A 60 -0.68 -4.10 4.06
N ILE A 61 -1.17 -5.11 3.33
CA ILE A 61 -0.36 -6.24 2.85
C ILE A 61 0.69 -5.76 1.85
N GLY A 62 0.31 -4.88 0.92
CA GLY A 62 1.23 -4.33 -0.07
C GLY A 62 2.33 -3.49 0.57
N THR A 63 1.98 -2.58 1.47
CA THR A 63 2.98 -1.77 2.16
C THR A 63 3.89 -2.65 3.01
N PHE A 64 3.34 -3.58 3.78
CA PHE A 64 4.12 -4.49 4.62
C PHE A 64 5.09 -5.32 3.77
N GLY A 65 4.57 -6.04 2.76
CA GLY A 65 5.36 -6.94 1.92
C GLY A 65 6.43 -6.21 1.11
N GLY A 66 6.05 -5.12 0.44
CA GLY A 66 6.98 -4.32 -0.36
C GLY A 66 8.05 -3.65 0.49
N SER A 67 7.68 -3.08 1.65
CA SER A 67 8.64 -2.44 2.55
C SER A 67 9.60 -3.45 3.17
N TRP A 68 9.07 -4.58 3.66
CA TRP A 68 9.88 -5.66 4.22
C TRP A 68 10.90 -6.17 3.18
N PHE A 69 10.45 -6.41 1.95
CA PHE A 69 11.33 -6.87 0.88
C PHE A 69 12.41 -5.84 0.51
N ALA A 70 12.05 -4.57 0.40
CA ALA A 70 13.00 -3.48 0.16
C ALA A 70 14.05 -3.37 1.27
N MET A 71 13.65 -3.52 2.53
CA MET A 71 14.58 -3.48 3.67
C MET A 71 15.58 -4.65 3.63
N ARG A 72 15.13 -5.84 3.21
CA ARG A 72 16.03 -7.00 3.03
C ARG A 72 17.05 -6.79 1.93
N ILE A 73 16.62 -6.26 0.79
CA ILE A 73 17.53 -6.04 -0.35
C ILE A 73 18.52 -4.93 -0.01
N SER A 74 18.08 -3.84 0.62
CA SER A 74 18.94 -2.69 0.94
C SER A 74 19.83 -2.87 2.18
N ALA A 75 19.54 -3.85 3.05
CA ALA A 75 20.16 -4.00 4.36
C ALA A 75 20.03 -2.75 5.25
N GLY A 76 18.92 -2.01 5.09
CA GLY A 76 18.60 -0.82 5.87
C GLY A 76 17.10 -0.54 5.89
N THR A 77 16.66 0.38 6.75
CA THR A 77 15.23 0.66 6.93
C THR A 77 14.68 1.70 5.94
N GLY A 78 15.54 2.58 5.43
CA GLY A 78 15.14 3.72 4.60
C GLY A 78 14.39 3.34 3.33
N ALA A 79 14.80 2.26 2.64
CA ALA A 79 14.12 1.82 1.42
C ALA A 79 12.66 1.43 1.67
N GLY A 80 12.34 0.83 2.81
CA GLY A 80 10.96 0.49 3.14
C GLY A 80 10.09 1.72 3.43
N TRP A 81 10.64 2.77 4.03
CA TRP A 81 9.93 4.03 4.21
C TRP A 81 9.64 4.73 2.88
N VAL A 82 10.49 4.57 1.87
CA VAL A 82 10.20 5.04 0.49
C VAL A 82 9.01 4.29 -0.10
N VAL A 83 8.93 2.97 0.07
CA VAL A 83 7.78 2.16 -0.38
C VAL A 83 6.49 2.65 0.30
N ALA A 84 6.52 2.84 1.62
CA ALA A 84 5.38 3.35 2.37
C ALA A 84 4.93 4.73 1.89
N GLY A 85 5.88 5.64 1.64
CA GLY A 85 5.59 6.96 1.08
C GLY A 85 4.91 6.89 -0.30
N ALA A 86 5.36 5.97 -1.17
CA ALA A 86 4.73 5.74 -2.47
C ALA A 86 3.29 5.21 -2.34
N VAL A 87 3.05 4.27 -1.43
CA VAL A 87 1.69 3.75 -1.18
C VAL A 87 0.78 4.83 -0.59
N ILE A 88 1.26 5.63 0.37
CA ILE A 88 0.50 6.77 0.94
C ILE A 88 0.14 7.76 -0.17
N GLY A 89 1.10 8.13 -1.02
CA GLY A 89 0.86 9.02 -2.15
C GLY A 89 -0.24 8.50 -3.08
N ALA A 90 -0.20 7.22 -3.43
CA ALA A 90 -1.23 6.60 -4.26
C ALA A 90 -2.59 6.49 -3.54
N ALA A 91 -2.60 6.17 -2.24
CA ALA A 91 -3.80 6.10 -1.43
C ALA A 91 -4.50 7.46 -1.34
N LEU A 92 -3.73 8.52 -1.08
CA LEU A 92 -4.23 9.89 -1.03
C LEU A 92 -4.71 10.38 -2.40
N TYR A 93 -3.97 10.09 -3.47
CA TYR A 93 -4.39 10.42 -4.84
C TYR A 93 -5.77 9.84 -5.15
N ARG A 94 -6.00 8.57 -4.80
CA ARG A 94 -7.31 7.92 -4.96
C ARG A 94 -8.36 8.47 -4.01
N ALA A 95 -7.99 8.81 -2.78
CA ALA A 95 -8.94 9.28 -1.77
C ALA A 95 -9.45 10.69 -2.08
N VAL A 96 -8.63 11.58 -2.66
CA VAL A 96 -9.03 12.95 -3.02
C VAL A 96 -10.09 12.98 -4.11
N THR A 97 -10.19 11.95 -4.95
CA THR A 97 -11.28 11.84 -5.94
C THR A 97 -12.62 11.44 -5.31
N LEU A 98 -12.65 11.08 -4.02
CA LEU A 98 -13.86 10.78 -3.25
C LEU A 98 -14.14 11.97 -2.33
N ALA A 99 -14.93 12.94 -2.82
CA ALA A 99 -15.08 14.28 -2.25
C ALA A 99 -15.45 14.34 -0.74
N ASP A 100 -16.08 13.31 -0.19
CA ASP A 100 -16.53 13.27 1.22
C ASP A 100 -15.89 12.16 2.09
N ALA A 101 -14.82 11.51 1.61
CA ALA A 101 -14.22 10.36 2.29
C ALA A 101 -12.95 10.72 3.11
N TRP A 102 -13.00 11.75 3.95
CA TRP A 102 -11.85 12.16 4.80
C TRP A 102 -11.28 11.01 5.64
N TRP A 103 -12.14 10.08 6.06
CA TRP A 103 -11.75 8.90 6.83
C TRP A 103 -10.95 7.90 5.97
N ILE A 104 -11.24 7.79 4.68
CA ILE A 104 -10.41 7.02 3.73
C ILE A 104 -9.04 7.67 3.58
N MET A 105 -8.96 9.00 3.52
CA MET A 105 -7.67 9.70 3.50
C MET A 105 -6.86 9.39 4.76
N ALA A 106 -7.49 9.46 5.93
CA ALA A 106 -6.85 9.15 7.21
C ALA A 106 -6.34 7.69 7.24
N LEU A 107 -7.15 6.73 6.78
CA LEU A 107 -6.74 5.33 6.68
C LEU A 107 -5.64 5.10 5.64
N GLY A 108 -5.70 5.82 4.51
CA GLY A 108 -4.68 5.79 3.45
C GLY A 108 -3.31 6.26 3.91
N VAL A 109 -3.23 6.98 5.03
CA VAL A 109 -1.98 7.34 5.71
C VAL A 109 -1.69 6.36 6.84
N ALA A 110 -2.64 6.14 7.75
CA ALA A 110 -2.43 5.37 8.97
C ALA A 110 -2.07 3.90 8.69
N VAL A 111 -2.75 3.26 7.73
CA VAL A 111 -2.57 1.84 7.44
C VAL A 111 -1.18 1.54 6.87
N PRO A 112 -0.69 2.25 5.82
CA PRO A 112 0.69 2.10 5.37
C PRO A 112 1.73 2.40 6.45
N LEU A 113 1.50 3.40 7.32
CA LEU A 113 2.42 3.73 8.41
C LEU A 113 2.56 2.59 9.42
N VAL A 114 1.43 2.00 9.84
CA VAL A 114 1.44 0.82 10.72
C VAL A 114 2.12 -0.36 10.02
N ALA A 115 1.82 -0.57 8.73
CA ALA A 115 2.38 -1.67 7.95
C ALA A 115 3.91 -1.56 7.81
N VAL A 116 4.47 -0.40 7.48
CA VAL A 116 5.93 -0.22 7.36
C VAL A 116 6.63 -0.33 8.71
N TRP A 117 5.99 0.14 9.78
CA TRP A 117 6.51 0.00 11.13
C TRP A 117 6.57 -1.46 11.59
N LEU A 118 5.55 -2.26 11.26
CA LEU A 118 5.56 -3.71 11.48
C LEU A 118 6.61 -4.40 10.60
N ALA A 119 6.72 -4.01 9.33
CA ALA A 119 7.71 -4.55 8.40
C ALA A 119 9.14 -4.30 8.90
N GLN A 120 9.41 -3.14 9.47
CA GLN A 120 10.70 -2.80 10.06
C GLN A 120 11.06 -3.75 11.22
N ARG A 121 10.12 -4.07 12.10
CA ARG A 121 10.34 -5.05 13.17
C ARG A 121 10.51 -6.47 12.64
N ALA A 122 9.70 -6.86 11.66
CA ALA A 122 9.82 -8.18 11.04
C ALA A 122 11.15 -8.35 10.27
N ALA A 123 11.72 -7.26 9.75
CA ALA A 123 13.02 -7.28 9.12
C ALA A 123 14.16 -7.48 10.14
N SER A 124 14.07 -6.87 11.33
CA SER A 124 15.11 -6.97 12.36
C SER A 124 15.16 -8.32 13.08
N ILE A 125 14.01 -8.98 13.30
CA ILE A 125 13.94 -10.28 14.00
C ILE A 125 14.72 -11.39 13.28
N VAL A 126 14.83 -11.32 11.95
CA VAL A 126 15.41 -12.40 11.14
C VAL A 126 16.91 -12.17 10.86
N THR A 127 17.45 -11.05 11.32
CA THR A 127 18.90 -10.75 11.23
C THR A 127 19.66 -11.08 12.51
N GLU A 128 18.95 -11.40 13.60
CA GLU A 128 19.50 -12.03 14.82
C GLU A 128 19.58 -13.54 14.65
#